data_AF-A0AAD4QFG5-F1
#
_entry.id   AF-A0AAD4QFG5-F1
#
_cell.length_a   1.000
_cell.length_b   1.000
_cell.length_c   1.000
_cell.angle_alpha   90.00
_cell.angle_beta   90.00
_cell.angle_gamma   90.00
#
_symmetry.space_group_name_H-M   'P 1'
#
loop_
_entity.id
_entity.type
_entity.pdbx_description
1 polymer ?
#
loop_
_entity_poly.entity_id
_entity_poly.type
_entity_poly.pdbx_seq_one_letter_code
_entity_poly.pdbx_strand_id
1 'polypeptide(L)'
;MAEPRERSESLGDSTEDNPLTIRLPNPRSFLARQSQWKGRRGKPRCDHCRLNNLKCDRVLPTCNHCSWANRECKYTPLPTPAHRGIPRCDRCRFHNLKCDRNLPVCNHCTEDNGAECNYTPKKRHKVPTDHALPVKDRTPVPYATKSASFLVSDLPEEEKYTTGNWIAEHPEGTKGNLSAGTHEIDSAGSQNSENEDDHMDEDIPSNQSGVLSGNEQPKSGSDPLGPRFQCDGTRAIIRHIEPWYHSDFAPLPRSVLQGIRTANPSEMPARHDYDKALWKFLSELPAELREISAFAPDVYAGLAQAVEKSDTSTLSERVRSWVTHHHVRTGSRKYRLLLLPREQYFVIRSEKEEKLRNEFIAEVDGDVFLSKPSSASNQGKQTPREGTTAFVRVPVSPQIYDALVFAHKSHSTSLTTLTQISQAGIGCITWPMIELFHRLCPVCTSRSKAATH
;
A
#
# COMPACT_ATOMS: atom_id res chain seq x y z
N MET A 1 37.33 24.90 85.00
CA MET A 1 38.72 25.38 84.86
C MET A 1 39.20 25.08 83.45
N ALA A 2 39.74 26.11 82.79
CA ALA A 2 40.69 26.11 81.69
C ALA A 2 40.36 25.34 80.39
N GLU A 3 39.82 26.08 79.40
CA GLU A 3 40.49 26.58 78.18
C GLU A 3 41.37 25.65 77.30
N PRO A 4 41.50 25.98 75.99
CA PRO A 4 41.32 25.04 74.88
C PRO A 4 42.59 24.83 74.04
N ARG A 5 42.50 23.97 73.00
CA ARG A 5 43.51 23.91 71.93
C ARG A 5 42.86 23.87 70.54
N GLU A 6 43.24 24.88 69.77
CA GLU A 6 43.02 25.10 68.35
C GLU A 6 43.82 24.13 67.47
N ARG A 7 43.22 23.72 66.34
CA ARG A 7 43.84 23.62 65.00
C ARG A 7 42.73 23.21 64.02
N SER A 8 42.16 24.13 63.25
CA SER A 8 42.65 24.57 61.93
C SER A 8 42.89 23.40 60.98
N GLU A 9 41.93 23.16 60.09
CA GLU A 9 42.17 23.06 58.65
C GLU A 9 40.84 23.13 57.88
N SER A 10 40.65 24.29 57.25
CA SER A 10 39.61 24.60 56.29
C SER A 10 39.93 23.94 54.95
N LEU A 11 39.11 22.96 54.53
CA LEU A 11 39.00 22.57 53.13
C LEU A 11 37.69 23.15 52.59
N GLY A 12 37.82 24.32 51.97
CA GLY A 12 36.78 24.86 51.12
C GLY A 12 36.73 24.04 49.85
N ASP A 13 35.68 23.24 49.69
CA ASP A 13 35.33 22.66 48.39
C ASP A 13 34.31 23.60 47.73
N SER A 14 34.85 24.51 46.93
CA SER A 14 34.08 25.39 46.05
C SER A 14 33.61 24.57 44.86
N THR A 15 32.44 23.92 44.98
CA THR A 15 31.68 23.42 43.83
C THR A 15 31.17 24.63 43.04
N GLU A 16 32.03 25.18 42.18
CA GLU A 16 31.61 26.04 41.09
C GLU A 16 30.81 25.20 40.10
N ASP A 17 29.48 25.30 40.18
CA ASP A 17 28.56 24.92 39.13
C ASP A 17 28.86 25.76 37.88
N ASN A 18 29.81 25.30 37.08
CA ASN A 18 30.07 25.84 35.76
C ASN A 18 29.02 25.23 34.82
N PRO A 19 27.98 25.98 34.38
CA PRO A 19 26.96 25.43 33.51
C PRO A 19 27.63 25.04 32.18
N LEU A 20 27.63 23.73 31.89
CA LEU A 20 28.03 23.16 30.61
C LEU A 20 27.28 23.88 29.47
N THR A 21 27.93 24.90 28.92
CA THR A 21 27.42 25.66 27.79
C THR A 21 27.70 24.84 26.54
N ILE A 22 26.82 23.87 26.27
CA ILE A 22 26.81 23.15 24.99
C ILE A 22 26.50 24.21 23.93
N ARG A 23 27.51 24.64 23.19
CA ARG A 23 27.34 25.51 22.02
C ARG A 23 26.63 24.72 20.94
N LEU A 24 25.30 24.70 20.96
CA LEU A 24 24.52 24.21 19.82
C LEU A 24 24.89 25.08 18.60
N PRO A 25 25.44 24.49 17.52
CA PRO A 25 25.77 25.26 16.33
C PRO A 25 24.49 25.90 15.78
N ASN A 26 24.58 27.20 15.52
CA ASN A 26 23.49 28.03 14.99
C ASN A 26 22.70 27.27 13.91
N PRO A 27 21.39 27.03 14.06
CA PRO A 27 20.59 26.25 13.11
C PRO A 27 20.57 26.82 11.68
N ARG A 28 21.06 28.05 11.47
CA ARG A 28 21.29 28.62 10.13
C ARG A 28 22.48 28.02 9.38
N SER A 29 23.46 27.41 10.03
CA SER A 29 24.58 26.75 9.34
C SER A 29 24.17 25.41 8.70
N PHE A 30 23.19 24.70 9.29
CA PHE A 30 22.64 23.47 8.71
C PHE A 30 21.63 23.72 7.56
N LEU A 31 21.10 24.93 7.43
CA LEU A 31 20.30 25.32 6.26
C LEU A 31 21.15 25.70 5.04
N ALA A 32 22.48 25.84 5.19
CA ALA A 32 23.39 26.22 4.10
C ALA A 32 23.94 25.03 3.28
N ARG A 33 23.51 23.79 3.56
CA ARG A 33 23.74 22.62 2.69
C ARG A 33 22.46 22.03 2.09
N GLN A 34 21.37 22.80 2.09
CA GLN A 34 20.38 22.63 1.02
C GLN A 34 21.09 22.98 -0.29
N SER A 35 21.57 21.94 -0.95
CA SER A 35 22.01 21.96 -2.34
C SER A 35 21.15 22.98 -3.11
N GLN A 36 21.77 24.02 -3.63
CA GLN A 36 21.17 24.95 -4.58
C GLN A 36 20.74 24.15 -5.82
N TRP A 37 19.64 23.41 -5.73
CA TRP A 37 18.91 22.92 -6.89
C TRP A 37 18.14 24.10 -7.48
N LYS A 38 18.89 25.12 -7.91
CA LYS A 38 18.42 26.13 -8.83
C LYS A 38 18.07 25.35 -10.09
N GLY A 39 16.79 25.03 -10.26
CA GLY A 39 16.32 24.11 -11.29
C GLY A 39 16.84 24.50 -12.66
N ARG A 40 17.88 23.83 -13.13
CA ARG A 40 18.43 23.97 -14.49
C ARG A 40 17.52 23.23 -15.47
N ARG A 41 16.22 23.54 -15.48
CA ARG A 41 15.30 23.09 -16.52
C ARG A 41 15.82 23.63 -17.84
N GLY A 42 16.24 22.74 -18.74
CA GLY A 42 16.78 23.09 -20.06
C GLY A 42 18.17 22.51 -20.37
N LYS A 43 18.99 22.17 -19.36
CA LYS A 43 20.28 21.51 -19.63
C LYS A 43 20.10 20.00 -19.89
N PRO A 44 20.77 19.43 -20.91
CA PRO A 44 20.71 17.99 -21.17
C PRO A 44 21.30 17.21 -19.98
N ARG A 45 20.81 15.98 -19.77
CA ARG A 45 21.49 15.00 -18.90
C ARG A 45 22.80 14.57 -19.58
N CYS A 46 23.81 14.19 -18.82
CA CYS A 46 25.02 13.59 -19.39
C CYS A 46 24.67 12.30 -20.15
N ASP A 47 25.54 11.89 -21.08
CA ASP A 47 25.28 10.76 -21.98
C ASP A 47 25.09 9.46 -21.20
N HIS A 48 25.92 9.21 -20.18
CA HIS A 48 25.82 8.01 -19.34
C HIS A 48 24.46 7.91 -18.62
N CYS A 49 24.04 8.98 -17.94
CA CYS A 49 22.74 8.98 -17.26
C CYS A 49 21.56 9.03 -18.25
N ARG A 50 21.74 9.59 -19.45
CA ARG A 50 20.72 9.61 -20.50
C ARG A 50 20.49 8.21 -21.07
N LEU A 51 21.56 7.48 -21.40
CA LEU A 51 21.50 6.13 -21.97
C LEU A 51 20.91 5.12 -20.97
N ASN A 52 21.27 5.24 -19.69
CA ASN A 52 20.84 4.30 -18.65
C ASN A 52 19.57 4.75 -17.88
N ASN A 53 18.89 5.81 -18.35
CA ASN A 53 17.71 6.39 -17.67
C ASN A 53 17.91 6.75 -16.19
N LEU A 54 19.14 7.10 -15.79
CA LEU A 54 19.49 7.45 -14.41
C LEU A 54 19.12 8.91 -14.09
N LYS A 55 18.99 9.21 -12.79
CA LYS A 55 18.85 10.59 -12.29
C LYS A 55 20.18 11.32 -12.45
N CYS A 56 20.16 12.48 -13.12
CA CYS A 56 21.32 13.32 -13.36
C CYS A 56 21.05 14.73 -12.83
N ASP A 57 21.92 15.23 -11.98
CA ASP A 57 21.88 16.58 -11.41
C ASP A 57 22.45 17.65 -12.36
N ARG A 58 23.01 17.24 -13.51
CA ARG A 58 23.45 18.11 -14.63
C ARG A 58 24.53 19.11 -14.23
N VAL A 59 25.31 18.80 -13.19
CA VAL A 59 26.50 19.56 -12.80
C VAL A 59 27.60 19.28 -13.82
N LEU A 60 28.29 20.33 -14.25
CA LEU A 60 29.47 20.26 -15.10
C LEU A 60 30.72 20.49 -14.24
N PRO A 61 31.85 19.83 -14.52
CA PRO A 61 32.10 18.93 -15.64
C PRO A 61 31.51 17.52 -15.45
N THR A 62 31.37 17.06 -14.21
CA THR A 62 30.89 15.72 -13.85
C THR A 62 29.65 15.82 -12.97
N CYS A 63 28.59 15.08 -13.31
CA CYS A 63 27.36 15.02 -12.52
C CYS A 63 27.59 14.21 -11.22
N ASN A 64 26.91 14.49 -10.11
CA ASN A 64 27.15 13.80 -8.83
C ASN A 64 27.01 12.28 -8.95
N HIS A 65 26.04 11.82 -9.75
CA HIS A 65 25.83 10.39 -9.94
C HIS A 65 27.03 9.70 -10.61
N CYS A 66 27.61 10.33 -11.63
CA CYS A 66 28.82 9.81 -12.30
C CYS A 66 30.07 9.98 -11.44
N SER A 67 30.15 11.06 -10.64
CA SER A 67 31.25 11.31 -9.70
C SER A 67 31.35 10.20 -8.66
N TRP A 68 30.23 9.83 -8.05
CA TRP A 68 30.18 8.77 -7.04
C TRP A 68 30.46 7.38 -7.63
N ALA A 69 30.00 7.13 -8.85
CA ALA A 69 30.22 5.86 -9.53
C ALA A 69 31.58 5.76 -10.23
N ASN A 70 32.40 6.80 -10.17
CA ASN A 70 33.67 6.96 -10.89
C ASN A 70 33.55 6.61 -12.40
N ARG A 71 32.47 7.09 -13.04
CA ARG A 71 32.16 6.85 -14.46
C ARG A 71 32.42 8.10 -15.30
N GLU A 72 32.74 7.88 -16.57
CA GLU A 72 32.94 8.96 -17.52
C GLU A 72 31.64 9.75 -17.76
N CYS A 73 31.68 11.06 -17.48
CA CYS A 73 30.53 11.95 -17.57
C CYS A 73 30.68 12.93 -18.75
N LYS A 74 30.30 12.50 -19.96
CA LYS A 74 30.31 13.33 -21.16
C LYS A 74 28.93 13.96 -21.43
N TYR A 75 28.93 15.13 -22.04
CA TYR A 75 27.72 15.82 -22.48
C TYR A 75 27.82 16.06 -23.99
N THR A 76 27.30 15.11 -24.78
CA THR A 76 27.18 15.30 -26.22
C THR A 76 26.06 16.31 -26.49
N PRO A 77 26.35 17.47 -27.12
CA PRO A 77 25.33 18.43 -27.49
C PRO A 77 24.32 17.72 -28.38
N LEU A 78 23.04 17.79 -28.01
CA LEU A 78 21.99 17.18 -28.82
C LEU A 78 22.01 17.82 -30.22
N PRO A 79 21.80 17.03 -31.29
CA PRO A 79 21.52 17.60 -32.61
C PRO A 79 20.37 18.60 -32.47
N THR A 80 20.49 19.71 -33.20
CA THR A 80 19.85 21.00 -32.90
C THR A 80 18.34 20.90 -32.60
N PRO A 81 17.78 21.85 -31.82
CA PRO A 81 16.36 21.89 -31.43
C PRO A 81 15.32 21.91 -32.59
N ALA A 82 15.75 21.88 -33.85
CA ALA A 82 14.91 21.87 -35.04
C ALA A 82 13.90 20.70 -35.09
N HIS A 83 14.16 19.59 -34.39
CA HIS A 83 13.31 18.40 -34.43
C HIS A 83 12.10 18.43 -33.48
N ARG A 84 11.96 19.44 -32.60
CA ARG A 84 10.83 19.51 -31.64
C ARG A 84 9.49 19.92 -32.26
N GLY A 85 9.50 20.54 -33.44
CA GLY A 85 8.28 20.96 -34.16
C GLY A 85 7.82 20.00 -35.26
N ILE A 86 8.63 19.01 -35.63
CA ILE A 86 8.37 18.13 -36.77
C ILE A 86 7.49 16.95 -36.29
N PRO A 87 6.32 16.69 -36.91
CA PRO A 87 5.51 15.52 -36.57
C PRO A 87 6.27 14.21 -36.88
N ARG A 88 5.81 13.08 -36.31
CA ARG A 88 6.30 11.76 -36.75
C ARG A 88 5.95 11.57 -38.23
N CYS A 89 6.82 10.93 -39.02
CA CYS A 89 6.47 10.56 -40.40
C CYS A 89 5.22 9.66 -40.42
N ASP A 90 4.48 9.66 -41.53
CA ASP A 90 3.17 9.03 -41.64
C ASP A 90 3.23 7.52 -41.37
N ARG A 91 4.31 6.85 -41.80
CA ARG A 91 4.54 5.43 -41.52
C ARG A 91 4.74 5.14 -40.04
N CYS A 92 5.68 5.82 -39.39
CA CYS A 92 5.91 5.66 -37.95
C CYS A 92 4.69 6.09 -37.13
N ARG A 93 3.89 7.03 -37.64
CA ARG A 93 2.62 7.41 -37.03
C ARG A 93 1.57 6.30 -37.16
N PHE A 94 1.44 5.68 -38.33
CA PHE A 94 0.48 4.60 -38.61
C PHE A 94 0.81 3.32 -37.83
N HIS A 95 2.08 2.92 -37.79
CA HIS A 95 2.54 1.73 -37.06
C HIS A 95 2.89 2.01 -35.58
N ASN A 96 2.60 3.21 -35.09
CA ASN A 96 2.90 3.67 -33.73
C ASN A 96 4.37 3.48 -33.28
N LEU A 97 5.32 3.59 -34.22
CA LEU A 97 6.76 3.51 -33.97
C LEU A 97 7.34 4.85 -33.47
N LYS A 98 8.53 4.79 -32.86
CA LYS A 98 9.28 5.96 -32.39
C LYS A 98 10.07 6.59 -33.54
N CYS A 99 9.47 7.54 -34.25
CA CYS A 99 10.18 8.32 -35.28
C CYS A 99 11.23 9.25 -34.66
N ASP A 100 12.47 9.13 -35.12
CA ASP A 100 13.62 10.01 -34.83
C ASP A 100 13.52 11.38 -35.53
N ARG A 101 12.59 11.54 -36.49
CA ARG A 101 12.27 12.80 -37.19
C ARG A 101 13.46 13.40 -37.95
N ASN A 102 14.39 12.55 -38.38
CA ASN A 102 15.43 12.93 -39.32
C ASN A 102 14.77 13.18 -40.69
N LEU A 103 15.12 14.31 -41.29
CA LEU A 103 14.75 14.67 -42.66
C LEU A 103 15.97 14.42 -43.56
N PRO A 104 15.79 13.93 -44.80
CA PRO A 104 14.51 13.66 -45.46
C PRO A 104 13.84 12.34 -45.05
N VAL A 105 14.61 11.35 -44.59
CA VAL A 105 14.12 10.02 -44.19
C VAL A 105 14.53 9.73 -42.75
N CYS A 106 13.61 9.18 -41.96
CA CYS A 106 13.84 8.81 -40.57
C CYS A 106 14.61 7.47 -40.50
N ASN A 107 15.47 7.24 -39.52
CA ASN A 107 16.34 6.05 -39.46
C ASN A 107 15.56 4.74 -39.59
N HIS A 108 14.37 4.65 -38.98
CA HIS A 108 13.49 3.48 -39.10
C HIS A 108 12.97 3.23 -40.51
N CYS A 109 12.78 4.28 -41.32
CA CYS A 109 12.37 4.12 -42.71
C CYS A 109 13.57 3.87 -43.63
N THR A 110 14.78 4.29 -43.23
CA THR A 110 16.02 3.98 -43.96
C THR A 110 16.36 2.50 -43.89
N GLU A 111 16.17 1.86 -42.73
CA GLU A 111 16.46 0.44 -42.54
C GLU A 111 15.51 -0.48 -43.34
N ASP A 112 14.30 -0.01 -43.65
CA ASP A 112 13.22 -0.76 -44.29
C ASP A 112 13.15 -0.55 -45.83
N ASN A 113 14.32 -0.56 -46.47
CA ASN A 113 14.59 -0.47 -47.93
C ASN A 113 13.36 -0.57 -48.87
N GLY A 114 12.59 0.53 -49.00
CA GLY A 114 11.45 0.61 -49.92
C GLY A 114 10.22 1.35 -49.38
N ALA A 115 10.17 1.66 -48.08
CA ALA A 115 9.03 2.39 -47.52
C ALA A 115 9.19 3.92 -47.63
N GLU A 116 8.21 4.58 -48.24
CA GLU A 116 8.20 6.03 -48.41
C GLU A 116 8.02 6.76 -47.06
N CYS A 117 8.97 7.64 -46.72
CA CYS A 117 8.98 8.37 -45.45
C CYS A 117 8.43 9.79 -45.61
N ASN A 118 7.10 9.91 -45.62
CA ASN A 118 6.42 11.19 -45.79
C ASN A 118 6.06 11.86 -44.45
N TYR A 119 6.13 13.20 -44.41
CA TYR A 119 5.80 14.01 -43.23
C TYR A 119 4.61 14.93 -43.55
N THR A 120 3.38 14.44 -43.33
CA THR A 120 2.18 15.26 -43.58
C THR A 120 1.90 16.23 -42.41
N PRO A 121 1.77 17.55 -42.65
CA PRO A 121 1.40 18.51 -41.61
C PRO A 121 0.04 18.17 -40.99
N LYS A 122 -0.03 18.11 -39.65
CA LYS A 122 -1.28 17.81 -38.94
C LYS A 122 -2.28 18.94 -39.16
N LYS A 123 -3.25 18.77 -40.06
CA LYS A 123 -4.42 19.65 -40.22
C LYS A 123 -5.11 19.78 -38.86
N ARG A 124 -4.97 20.93 -38.19
CA ARG A 124 -5.84 21.27 -37.06
C ARG A 124 -7.22 21.51 -37.64
N HIS A 125 -8.22 20.73 -37.21
CA HIS A 125 -9.62 21.10 -37.40
C HIS A 125 -9.83 22.46 -36.71
N LYS A 126 -9.82 23.55 -37.49
CA LYS A 126 -10.46 24.79 -37.06
C LYS A 126 -11.95 24.49 -37.09
N VAL A 127 -12.55 24.38 -35.91
CA VAL A 127 -14.00 24.40 -35.76
C VAL A 127 -14.47 25.77 -36.26
N PRO A 128 -15.34 25.87 -37.27
CA PRO A 128 -15.90 27.15 -37.70
C PRO A 128 -16.75 27.74 -36.58
N THR A 129 -16.29 28.85 -36.02
CA THR A 129 -17.10 29.70 -35.15
C THR A 129 -17.98 30.57 -36.03
N ASP A 130 -19.15 30.05 -36.41
CA ASP A 130 -20.22 30.82 -37.05
C ASP A 130 -21.54 30.53 -36.33
N HIS A 131 -21.81 31.32 -35.28
CA HIS A 131 -23.15 31.68 -34.83
C HIS A 131 -23.05 33.01 -34.08
N ALA A 132 -22.88 34.09 -34.85
CA ALA A 132 -23.21 35.42 -34.39
C ALA A 132 -24.73 35.58 -34.40
N LEU A 133 -25.34 35.65 -33.21
CA LEU A 133 -26.66 36.25 -33.03
C LEU A 133 -26.46 37.72 -32.62
N PRO A 134 -27.26 38.68 -33.15
CA PRO A 134 -27.13 40.09 -32.82
C PRO A 134 -27.87 40.35 -31.51
N VAL A 135 -27.16 40.54 -30.41
CA VAL A 135 -27.76 41.05 -29.16
C VAL A 135 -27.33 42.51 -28.97
N LYS A 136 -28.35 43.33 -29.11
CA LYS A 136 -28.48 44.76 -28.87
C LYS A 136 -28.10 45.15 -27.44
N ASP A 137 -27.44 46.30 -27.33
CA ASP A 137 -27.29 47.21 -26.18
C ASP A 137 -27.34 46.64 -24.75
N ARG A 138 -26.20 46.72 -24.04
CA ARG A 138 -26.16 47.09 -22.60
C ARG A 138 -24.75 47.49 -22.12
N THR A 139 -24.69 48.75 -21.69
CA THR A 139 -23.88 49.44 -20.66
C THR A 139 -22.64 48.76 -20.01
N PRO A 140 -21.53 49.52 -19.81
CA PRO A 140 -20.30 49.01 -19.22
C PRO A 140 -20.30 49.09 -17.68
N VAL A 141 -19.80 48.04 -17.02
CA VAL A 141 -19.41 48.06 -15.60
C VAL A 141 -18.01 47.45 -15.47
N PRO A 142 -17.07 48.04 -14.68
CA PRO A 142 -15.67 47.69 -14.74
C PRO A 142 -15.19 46.74 -13.61
N TYR A 143 -14.10 46.02 -13.91
CA TYR A 143 -13.13 45.38 -13.00
C TYR A 143 -13.58 44.22 -12.08
N ALA A 144 -13.09 43.00 -12.37
CA ALA A 144 -12.59 42.06 -11.35
C ALA A 144 -11.67 40.96 -11.94
N THR A 145 -10.42 40.99 -11.48
CA THR A 145 -9.51 39.86 -11.17
C THR A 145 -9.30 38.70 -12.17
N LYS A 146 -8.15 38.76 -12.86
CA LYS A 146 -7.48 37.64 -13.54
C LYS A 146 -7.03 36.59 -12.51
N SER A 147 -7.66 35.42 -12.50
CA SER A 147 -7.10 34.20 -11.90
C SER A 147 -6.60 33.28 -13.02
N ALA A 148 -5.28 33.08 -13.04
CA ALA A 148 -4.58 32.27 -14.03
C ALA A 148 -4.81 30.78 -13.76
N SER A 149 -5.55 30.12 -14.66
CA SER A 149 -5.67 28.67 -14.70
C SER A 149 -4.46 28.05 -15.38
N PHE A 150 -3.73 27.21 -14.64
CA PHE A 150 -2.58 26.46 -15.11
C PHE A 150 -3.08 25.13 -15.70
N LEU A 151 -3.04 25.01 -17.04
CA LEU A 151 -3.40 23.79 -17.75
C LEU A 151 -2.33 22.70 -17.51
N VAL A 152 -2.72 21.60 -16.86
CA VAL A 152 -1.91 20.38 -16.73
C VAL A 152 -2.18 19.49 -17.95
N SER A 153 -1.09 19.13 -18.65
CA SER A 153 -1.09 18.38 -19.90
C SER A 153 -1.58 16.93 -19.76
N ASP A 154 -2.20 16.48 -20.85
CA ASP A 154 -2.82 15.17 -21.09
C ASP A 154 -1.87 13.97 -20.87
N LEU A 155 -2.35 12.98 -20.10
CA LEU A 155 -1.83 11.60 -20.10
C LEU A 155 -2.51 10.81 -21.25
N PRO A 156 -1.80 9.89 -21.93
CA PRO A 156 -2.38 9.09 -23.01
C PRO A 156 -3.38 8.06 -22.48
N GLU A 157 -4.42 7.79 -23.28
CA GLU A 157 -5.51 6.83 -23.03
C GLU A 157 -4.98 5.48 -22.52
N GLU A 158 -5.41 5.11 -21.33
CA GLU A 158 -5.35 3.71 -20.88
C GLU A 158 -6.30 2.89 -21.76
N GLU A 159 -5.76 1.80 -22.30
CA GLU A 159 -6.51 0.72 -22.93
C GLU A 159 -7.68 0.33 -22.02
N LYS A 160 -8.89 0.48 -22.58
CA LYS A 160 -10.11 -0.09 -22.03
C LYS A 160 -9.94 -1.61 -21.97
N TYR A 161 -9.42 -2.11 -20.85
CA TYR A 161 -9.71 -3.46 -20.42
C TYR A 161 -11.22 -3.52 -20.21
N THR A 162 -11.88 -4.15 -21.19
CA THR A 162 -13.28 -4.49 -21.14
C THR A 162 -13.54 -5.25 -19.86
N THR A 163 -14.45 -4.67 -19.07
CA THR A 163 -14.91 -5.10 -17.77
C THR A 163 -15.81 -6.33 -17.94
N GLY A 164 -15.26 -7.44 -18.42
CA GLY A 164 -15.97 -8.71 -18.62
C GLY A 164 -15.25 -9.84 -17.90
N ASN A 165 -15.99 -10.53 -17.03
CA ASN A 165 -15.74 -11.90 -16.53
C ASN A 165 -14.81 -12.16 -15.32
N TRP A 166 -14.43 -11.18 -14.49
CA TRP A 166 -13.75 -11.50 -13.21
C TRP A 166 -14.29 -10.73 -12.00
N ILE A 167 -15.60 -10.44 -11.99
CA ILE A 167 -16.33 -10.70 -10.73
C ILE A 167 -15.92 -12.13 -10.41
N ALA A 168 -15.33 -12.38 -9.24
CA ALA A 168 -15.25 -13.75 -8.75
C ALA A 168 -16.64 -14.32 -8.99
N GLU A 169 -16.79 -15.19 -9.99
CA GLU A 169 -17.97 -16.01 -10.11
C GLU A 169 -18.00 -16.66 -8.74
N HIS A 170 -18.85 -16.11 -7.86
CA HIS A 170 -19.40 -16.89 -6.78
C HIS A 170 -19.74 -18.20 -7.48
N PRO A 171 -19.29 -19.37 -7.02
CA PRO A 171 -19.93 -20.59 -7.45
C PRO A 171 -21.39 -20.41 -7.04
N GLU A 172 -22.20 -19.85 -7.94
CA GLU A 172 -23.63 -19.81 -7.82
C GLU A 172 -23.97 -21.27 -7.66
N GLY A 173 -24.35 -21.64 -6.43
CA GLY A 173 -24.61 -23.00 -6.04
C GLY A 173 -25.46 -23.63 -7.11
N THR A 174 -24.81 -24.44 -7.95
CA THR A 174 -25.50 -25.24 -8.92
C THR A 174 -26.44 -26.07 -8.06
N LYS A 175 -27.74 -25.87 -8.24
CA LYS A 175 -28.77 -26.74 -7.69
C LYS A 175 -28.59 -28.13 -8.33
N GLY A 176 -27.53 -28.81 -7.94
CA GLY A 176 -27.29 -30.20 -8.21
C GLY A 176 -28.05 -30.97 -7.13
N ASN A 177 -29.07 -31.70 -7.55
CA ASN A 177 -29.59 -32.83 -6.79
C ASN A 177 -28.40 -33.72 -6.39
N LEU A 178 -27.99 -33.63 -5.13
CA LEU A 178 -27.15 -34.63 -4.51
C LEU A 178 -28.03 -35.51 -3.61
N SER A 179 -27.83 -36.80 -3.82
CA SER A 179 -28.51 -37.91 -3.18
C SER A 179 -28.41 -37.84 -1.67
N ALA A 180 -29.52 -38.16 -1.01
CA ALA A 180 -29.56 -38.45 0.42
C ALA A 180 -28.53 -39.52 0.78
N GLY A 181 -27.78 -39.28 1.87
CA GLY A 181 -26.79 -40.23 2.37
C GLY A 181 -25.99 -39.69 3.55
N THR A 182 -26.54 -39.87 4.75
CA THR A 182 -25.83 -40.17 6.01
C THR A 182 -24.77 -39.18 6.51
N HIS A 183 -25.15 -38.37 7.51
CA HIS A 183 -24.59 -38.43 8.87
C HIS A 183 -25.43 -37.51 9.78
N GLU A 184 -26.43 -38.09 10.45
CA GLU A 184 -27.04 -37.51 11.65
C GLU A 184 -26.06 -37.74 12.80
N ILE A 185 -25.64 -36.65 13.45
CA ILE A 185 -25.09 -36.69 14.81
C ILE A 185 -26.15 -36.00 15.66
N ASP A 186 -26.96 -36.82 16.32
CA ASP A 186 -27.87 -36.37 17.38
C ASP A 186 -27.06 -35.76 18.53
N SER A 187 -27.49 -34.60 18.99
CA SER A 187 -27.13 -34.07 20.30
C SER A 187 -28.39 -33.49 20.92
N ALA A 188 -29.24 -34.40 21.40
CA ALA A 188 -30.28 -34.12 22.37
C ALA A 188 -29.70 -34.25 23.78
N GLY A 189 -30.03 -33.30 24.65
CA GLY A 189 -29.55 -33.21 26.02
C GLY A 189 -30.08 -34.32 26.93
N SER A 190 -29.37 -34.50 28.05
CA SER A 190 -29.87 -35.21 29.22
C SER A 190 -29.49 -34.45 30.49
N GLN A 191 -30.46 -34.38 31.39
CA GLN A 191 -30.47 -33.70 32.69
C GLN A 191 -29.74 -34.52 33.76
N ASN A 192 -29.27 -33.79 34.79
CA ASN A 192 -29.13 -34.15 36.21
C ASN A 192 -28.69 -35.56 36.63
N SER A 193 -27.58 -35.60 37.36
CA SER A 193 -27.48 -36.38 38.61
C SER A 193 -26.43 -35.76 39.54
N GLU A 194 -26.88 -35.36 40.72
CA GLU A 194 -26.09 -35.04 41.92
C GLU A 194 -25.58 -36.34 42.59
N ASN A 195 -24.73 -36.19 43.61
CA ASN A 195 -24.08 -37.17 44.51
C ASN A 195 -22.63 -37.51 44.07
N GLU A 196 -21.57 -37.13 44.78
CA GLU A 196 -21.15 -37.24 46.20
C GLU A 196 -19.90 -38.13 46.23
N ASP A 197 -18.84 -37.55 46.80
CA ASP A 197 -17.82 -38.16 47.65
C ASP A 197 -16.72 -39.13 47.16
N ASP A 198 -15.60 -38.93 47.86
CA ASP A 198 -14.48 -39.80 48.17
C ASP A 198 -13.21 -39.82 47.29
N HIS A 199 -12.20 -39.11 47.82
CA HIS A 199 -10.88 -39.62 48.23
C HIS A 199 -10.19 -40.70 47.37
N MET A 200 -8.95 -40.42 46.96
CA MET A 200 -7.73 -41.10 47.45
C MET A 200 -6.47 -40.45 46.86
N ASP A 201 -5.52 -40.15 47.75
CA ASP A 201 -4.10 -39.92 47.49
C ASP A 201 -3.45 -41.15 46.83
N GLU A 202 -2.43 -40.97 45.98
CA GLU A 202 -1.06 -41.43 46.28
C GLU A 202 -0.07 -41.23 45.11
N ASP A 203 1.19 -41.19 45.54
CA ASP A 203 2.45 -40.81 44.92
C ASP A 203 3.07 -41.77 43.86
N ILE A 204 3.82 -41.18 42.90
CA ILE A 204 5.26 -41.39 42.53
C ILE A 204 5.80 -42.86 42.53
N PRO A 205 6.56 -43.39 41.52
CA PRO A 205 7.85 -42.80 41.11
C PRO A 205 8.40 -43.00 39.66
N SER A 206 9.36 -42.13 39.38
CA SER A 206 10.48 -42.22 38.43
C SER A 206 11.37 -43.47 38.56
N ASN A 207 11.92 -43.97 37.44
CA ASN A 207 13.29 -44.50 37.27
C ASN A 207 13.45 -45.05 35.83
N GLN A 208 14.41 -44.61 34.99
CA GLN A 208 15.87 -44.85 34.93
C GLN A 208 16.25 -45.66 33.67
N SER A 209 17.18 -45.07 32.90
CA SER A 209 18.42 -45.67 32.36
C SER A 209 18.38 -46.85 31.38
N GLY A 210 19.04 -46.66 30.23
CA GLY A 210 19.48 -47.73 29.33
C GLY A 210 20.42 -47.24 28.21
N VAL A 211 21.73 -47.23 28.51
CA VAL A 211 22.85 -47.04 27.58
C VAL A 211 23.12 -48.33 26.80
N LEU A 212 23.61 -48.23 25.54
CA LEU A 212 24.69 -49.01 24.86
C LEU A 212 24.54 -48.87 23.33
N SER A 213 25.45 -48.16 22.64
CA SER A 213 26.64 -48.68 21.94
C SER A 213 26.36 -49.69 20.80
N GLY A 214 26.68 -49.27 19.56
CA GLY A 214 26.70 -50.10 18.36
C GLY A 214 27.46 -49.39 17.24
N ASN A 215 28.78 -49.60 17.23
CA ASN A 215 29.77 -49.08 16.29
C ASN A 215 29.89 -50.07 15.12
N GLU A 216 29.52 -49.72 13.88
CA GLU A 216 30.03 -50.42 12.68
C GLU A 216 30.14 -49.46 11.47
N GLN A 217 31.36 -49.35 10.96
CA GLN A 217 31.78 -48.80 9.66
C GLN A 217 32.78 -49.84 9.08
N PRO A 218 33.24 -49.78 7.83
CA PRO A 218 32.61 -49.39 6.56
C PRO A 218 32.78 -50.50 5.50
N LYS A 219 32.03 -50.48 4.38
CA LYS A 219 32.45 -51.17 3.16
C LYS A 219 32.43 -50.26 1.94
N SER A 220 33.63 -50.15 1.39
CA SER A 220 34.04 -49.56 0.13
C SER A 220 33.33 -50.17 -1.08
N GLY A 221 32.86 -49.32 -1.98
CA GLY A 221 32.47 -49.65 -3.34
C GLY A 221 32.72 -48.44 -4.23
N SER A 222 33.82 -48.48 -4.98
CA SER A 222 34.21 -47.53 -6.01
C SER A 222 33.33 -47.68 -7.25
N ASP A 223 32.85 -46.56 -7.81
CA ASP A 223 32.88 -46.35 -9.27
C ASP A 223 32.74 -44.86 -9.63
N PRO A 224 33.48 -44.35 -10.65
CA PRO A 224 33.50 -42.95 -11.03
C PRO A 224 32.69 -42.70 -12.31
N LEU A 225 31.53 -42.05 -12.19
CA LEU A 225 30.86 -41.42 -13.35
C LEU A 225 30.33 -40.05 -12.92
N GLY A 226 30.77 -39.03 -13.64
CA GLY A 226 30.79 -37.63 -13.22
C GLY A 226 29.44 -36.97 -12.94
N PRO A 227 29.46 -35.77 -12.33
CA PRO A 227 28.25 -35.05 -12.00
C PRO A 227 27.61 -34.48 -13.27
N ARG A 228 26.69 -35.24 -13.87
CA ARG A 228 25.63 -34.66 -14.68
C ARG A 228 24.74 -33.87 -13.72
N PHE A 229 24.97 -32.55 -13.65
CA PHE A 229 23.96 -31.61 -13.19
C PHE A 229 22.77 -31.69 -14.15
N GLN A 230 21.89 -32.66 -13.94
CA GLN A 230 20.52 -32.58 -14.38
C GLN A 230 19.88 -31.50 -13.52
N CYS A 231 19.95 -30.26 -14.00
CA CYS A 231 19.08 -29.19 -13.53
C CYS A 231 17.69 -29.57 -14.04
N ASP A 232 17.01 -30.43 -13.29
CA ASP A 232 15.65 -30.80 -13.55
C ASP A 232 14.84 -29.52 -13.51
N GLY A 233 14.21 -29.21 -14.65
CA GLY A 233 13.52 -27.96 -14.94
C GLY A 233 12.21 -27.86 -14.17
N THR A 234 12.24 -28.06 -12.85
CA THR A 234 11.17 -27.75 -11.92
C THR A 234 10.99 -26.25 -11.99
N ARG A 235 10.16 -25.80 -12.94
CA ARG A 235 9.68 -24.42 -13.04
C ARG A 235 9.22 -24.05 -11.65
N ALA A 236 10.00 -23.22 -10.96
CA ALA A 236 9.66 -22.74 -9.64
C ALA A 236 8.27 -22.12 -9.78
N ILE A 237 7.27 -22.79 -9.22
CA ILE A 237 5.89 -22.31 -9.23
C ILE A 237 5.97 -20.99 -8.47
N ILE A 238 5.88 -19.89 -9.20
CA ILE A 238 5.89 -18.54 -8.63
C ILE A 238 4.60 -18.47 -7.80
N ARG A 239 4.73 -18.70 -6.49
CA ARG A 239 3.61 -18.74 -5.57
C ARG A 239 3.13 -17.33 -5.33
N HIS A 240 2.20 -16.84 -6.16
CA HIS A 240 1.55 -15.55 -5.90
C HIS A 240 1.02 -15.49 -4.47
N ILE A 241 1.11 -14.32 -3.82
CA ILE A 241 0.46 -14.11 -2.52
C ILE A 241 -1.04 -14.14 -2.75
N GLU A 242 -1.70 -15.15 -2.19
CA GLU A 242 -3.16 -15.26 -2.23
C GLU A 242 -3.78 -14.36 -1.15
N PRO A 243 -4.59 -13.35 -1.55
CA PRO A 243 -5.31 -12.51 -0.60
C PRO A 243 -6.34 -13.33 0.18
N TRP A 244 -6.54 -13.01 1.45
CA TRP A 244 -7.59 -13.67 2.23
C TRP A 244 -8.98 -13.37 1.66
N TYR A 245 -9.81 -14.41 1.58
CA TYR A 245 -11.16 -14.35 1.04
C TYR A 245 -12.14 -15.17 1.90
N HIS A 246 -13.36 -14.66 2.05
CA HIS A 246 -14.47 -15.34 2.71
C HIS A 246 -15.79 -14.76 2.16
N SER A 247 -16.79 -15.60 1.89
CA SER A 247 -18.06 -15.21 1.26
C SER A 247 -18.81 -14.12 2.03
N ASP A 248 -18.81 -14.21 3.35
CA ASP A 248 -19.58 -13.32 4.23
C ASP A 248 -18.95 -11.94 4.44
N PHE A 249 -17.69 -11.73 4.05
CA PHE A 249 -16.95 -10.49 4.33
C PHE A 249 -16.61 -9.77 3.04
N ALA A 250 -16.65 -8.43 3.09
CA ALA A 250 -16.35 -7.64 1.90
C ALA A 250 -14.87 -7.81 1.53
N PRO A 251 -14.55 -8.06 0.25
CA PRO A 251 -13.17 -8.12 -0.19
C PRO A 251 -12.50 -6.74 -0.05
N LEU A 252 -11.17 -6.75 0.06
CA LEU A 252 -10.37 -5.52 0.02
C LEU A 252 -10.62 -4.73 -1.29
N PRO A 253 -10.39 -3.40 -1.30
CA PRO A 253 -10.54 -2.60 -2.51
C PRO A 253 -9.77 -3.19 -3.70
N ARG A 254 -10.33 -3.10 -4.91
CA ARG A 254 -9.72 -3.69 -6.12
C ARG A 254 -8.30 -3.19 -6.37
N SER A 255 -8.02 -1.92 -6.07
CA SER A 255 -6.68 -1.33 -6.17
C SER A 255 -5.68 -2.00 -5.22
N VAL A 256 -6.12 -2.38 -4.02
CA VAL A 256 -5.33 -3.10 -3.03
C VAL A 256 -5.03 -4.52 -3.52
N LEU A 257 -6.08 -5.26 -3.95
CA LEU A 257 -5.93 -6.61 -4.51
C LEU A 257 -5.00 -6.63 -5.73
N GLN A 258 -5.14 -5.66 -6.64
CA GLN A 258 -4.25 -5.54 -7.81
C GLN A 258 -2.82 -5.23 -7.38
N GLY A 259 -2.63 -4.43 -6.33
CA GLY A 259 -1.31 -4.15 -5.80
C GLY A 259 -0.65 -5.34 -5.11
N ILE A 260 -1.41 -6.20 -4.42
CA ILE A 260 -0.88 -7.45 -3.82
C ILE A 260 -0.33 -8.38 -4.91
N ARG A 261 -1.01 -8.48 -6.05
CA ARG A 261 -0.55 -9.30 -7.20
C ARG A 261 0.81 -8.88 -7.76
N THR A 262 1.21 -7.62 -7.54
CA THR A 262 2.53 -7.11 -7.96
C THR A 262 3.63 -7.31 -6.92
N ALA A 263 3.29 -7.75 -5.71
CA ALA A 263 4.27 -7.98 -4.65
C ALA A 263 5.01 -9.29 -4.87
N ASN A 264 6.32 -9.29 -4.62
CA ASN A 264 7.13 -10.50 -4.67
C ASN A 264 6.99 -11.30 -3.36
N PRO A 265 6.45 -12.54 -3.40
CA PRO A 265 6.25 -13.37 -2.22
C PRO A 265 7.52 -13.63 -1.42
N SER A 266 8.67 -13.79 -2.09
CA SER A 266 9.95 -14.05 -1.41
C SER A 266 10.50 -12.84 -0.66
N GLU A 267 9.97 -11.65 -0.95
CA GLU A 267 10.37 -10.41 -0.29
C GLU A 267 9.45 -10.04 0.88
N MET A 268 8.31 -10.71 1.03
CA MET A 268 7.33 -10.43 2.07
C MET A 268 7.50 -11.40 3.25
N PRO A 269 7.09 -11.00 4.49
CA PRO A 269 6.96 -11.93 5.59
C PRO A 269 6.01 -13.09 5.24
N ALA A 270 6.30 -14.29 5.72
CA ALA A 270 5.32 -15.37 5.65
C ALA A 270 4.07 -15.02 6.47
N ARG A 271 2.88 -15.24 5.90
CA ARG A 271 1.60 -14.88 6.55
C ARG A 271 1.48 -15.48 7.95
N HIS A 272 1.73 -16.78 8.08
CA HIS A 272 1.68 -17.47 9.37
C HIS A 272 2.57 -16.84 10.44
N ASP A 273 3.78 -16.41 10.08
CA ASP A 273 4.72 -15.80 11.02
C ASP A 273 4.23 -14.42 11.47
N TYR A 274 3.64 -13.65 10.54
CA TYR A 274 3.00 -12.39 10.88
C TYR A 274 1.78 -12.60 11.78
N ASP A 275 0.89 -13.53 11.46
CA ASP A 275 -0.32 -13.80 12.22
C ASP A 275 0.01 -14.24 13.66
N LYS A 276 1.02 -15.12 13.82
CA LYS A 276 1.53 -15.53 15.13
C LYS A 276 2.08 -14.34 15.91
N ALA A 277 2.85 -13.49 15.27
CA ALA A 277 3.43 -12.31 15.90
C ALA A 277 2.36 -11.28 16.28
N LEU A 278 1.34 -11.09 15.42
CA LEU A 278 0.21 -10.20 15.66
C LEU A 278 -0.62 -10.70 16.84
N TRP A 279 -0.92 -12.00 16.87
CA TRP A 279 -1.65 -12.61 17.99
C TRP A 279 -0.91 -12.45 19.32
N LYS A 280 0.40 -12.69 19.32
CA LYS A 280 1.25 -12.45 20.50
C LYS A 280 1.17 -10.99 20.94
N PHE A 281 1.35 -10.04 20.02
CA PHE A 281 1.24 -8.61 20.29
C PHE A 281 -0.13 -8.26 20.90
N LEU A 282 -1.23 -8.74 20.33
CA LEU A 282 -2.58 -8.49 20.84
C LEU A 282 -2.80 -9.09 22.23
N SER A 283 -2.25 -10.28 22.51
CA SER A 283 -2.36 -10.93 23.82
C SER A 283 -1.64 -10.16 24.94
N GLU A 284 -0.57 -9.43 24.60
CA GLU A 284 0.22 -8.61 25.53
C GLU A 284 -0.40 -7.22 25.76
N LEU A 285 -1.38 -6.80 24.95
CA LEU A 285 -2.10 -5.54 25.17
C LEU A 285 -2.98 -5.60 26.43
N PRO A 286 -3.14 -4.47 27.13
CA PRO A 286 -4.19 -4.32 28.15
C PRO A 286 -5.55 -4.75 27.61
N ALA A 287 -6.38 -5.34 28.47
CA ALA A 287 -7.68 -5.90 28.07
C ALA A 287 -8.55 -4.85 27.36
N GLU A 288 -8.45 -3.59 27.78
CA GLU A 288 -9.16 -2.46 27.20
C GLU A 288 -8.84 -2.24 25.73
N LEU A 289 -7.57 -2.36 25.35
CA LEU A 289 -7.10 -2.12 23.99
C LEU A 289 -7.25 -3.38 23.13
N ARG A 290 -7.09 -4.55 23.74
CA ARG A 290 -7.15 -5.84 23.03
C ARG A 290 -8.47 -6.03 22.29
N GLU A 291 -9.59 -5.72 22.95
CA GLU A 291 -10.94 -5.91 22.39
C GLU A 291 -11.22 -5.06 21.14
N ILE A 292 -10.54 -3.92 20.99
CA ILE A 292 -10.82 -2.93 19.93
C ILE A 292 -9.67 -2.75 18.93
N SER A 293 -8.56 -3.46 19.11
CA SER A 293 -7.37 -3.31 18.25
C SER A 293 -7.48 -4.06 16.93
N ALA A 294 -7.95 -5.30 16.96
CA ALA A 294 -8.16 -6.13 15.78
C ALA A 294 -9.26 -7.14 16.05
N PHE A 295 -10.15 -7.33 15.08
CA PHE A 295 -11.31 -8.20 15.26
C PHE A 295 -11.11 -9.51 14.51
N ALA A 296 -11.16 -10.62 15.25
CA ALA A 296 -11.27 -11.95 14.65
C ALA A 296 -12.59 -12.05 13.83
N PRO A 297 -12.67 -12.93 12.82
CA PRO A 297 -13.85 -13.05 11.96
C PRO A 297 -15.18 -13.14 12.71
N ASP A 298 -15.27 -13.98 13.75
CA ASP A 298 -16.50 -14.19 14.53
C ASP A 298 -16.92 -12.94 15.32
N VAL A 299 -15.94 -12.30 15.97
CA VAL A 299 -16.16 -11.06 16.72
C VAL A 299 -16.56 -9.92 15.78
N TYR A 300 -15.89 -9.80 14.62
CA TYR A 300 -16.23 -8.81 13.59
C TYR A 300 -17.65 -9.04 13.07
N ALA A 301 -18.04 -10.30 12.84
CA ALA A 301 -19.37 -10.65 12.37
C ALA A 301 -20.46 -10.28 13.38
N GLY A 302 -20.27 -10.62 14.65
CA GLY A 302 -21.19 -10.22 15.72
C GLY A 302 -21.31 -8.69 15.84
N LEU A 303 -20.17 -7.99 15.74
CA LEU A 303 -20.14 -6.53 15.74
C LEU A 303 -20.87 -5.92 14.54
N ALA A 304 -20.64 -6.43 13.33
CA ALA A 304 -21.31 -5.98 12.12
C ALA A 304 -22.83 -6.17 12.22
N GLN A 305 -23.27 -7.31 12.73
CA GLN A 305 -24.70 -7.60 12.92
C GLN A 305 -25.34 -6.69 13.99
N ALA A 306 -24.64 -6.45 15.11
CA ALA A 306 -25.09 -5.54 16.15
C ALA A 306 -25.26 -4.11 15.64
N VAL A 307 -24.28 -3.62 14.85
CA VAL A 307 -24.33 -2.29 14.22
C VAL A 307 -25.45 -2.21 13.17
N GLU A 308 -25.64 -3.26 12.36
CA GLU A 308 -26.72 -3.32 11.36
C GLU A 308 -28.12 -3.24 11.99
N LYS A 309 -28.33 -4.02 13.06
CA LYS A 309 -29.61 -4.04 13.79
C LYS A 309 -29.81 -2.85 14.72
N SER A 310 -28.80 -2.00 14.87
CA SER A 310 -28.75 -0.95 15.90
C SER A 310 -28.94 -1.49 17.33
N ASP A 311 -28.63 -2.76 17.56
CA ASP A 311 -28.71 -3.43 18.86
C ASP A 311 -27.30 -3.69 19.38
N THR A 312 -26.79 -2.74 20.17
CA THR A 312 -25.45 -2.82 20.79
C THR A 312 -25.49 -3.44 22.19
N SER A 313 -26.63 -3.98 22.62
CA SER A 313 -26.78 -4.58 23.96
C SER A 313 -25.94 -5.84 24.13
N THR A 314 -25.74 -6.58 23.04
CA THR A 314 -24.95 -7.83 22.97
C THR A 314 -23.44 -7.60 23.00
N LEU A 315 -22.99 -6.36 22.77
CA LEU A 315 -21.58 -6.00 22.75
C LEU A 315 -21.06 -5.70 24.16
N SER A 316 -19.78 -5.96 24.41
CA SER A 316 -19.10 -5.50 25.63
C SER A 316 -19.20 -3.98 25.74
N GLU A 317 -19.21 -3.46 26.97
CA GLU A 317 -19.30 -2.01 27.22
C GLU A 317 -18.21 -1.23 26.48
N ARG A 318 -16.99 -1.80 26.41
CA ARG A 318 -15.85 -1.21 25.72
C ARG A 318 -16.06 -1.13 24.21
N VAL A 319 -16.51 -2.22 23.59
CA VAL A 319 -16.80 -2.24 22.15
C VAL A 319 -17.97 -1.32 21.83
N ARG A 320 -19.01 -1.27 22.67
CA ARG A 320 -20.14 -0.33 22.54
C ARG A 320 -19.68 1.13 22.60
N SER A 321 -18.80 1.44 23.55
CA SER A 321 -18.17 2.75 23.67
C SER A 321 -17.39 3.07 22.40
N TRP A 322 -16.53 2.17 21.92
CA TRP A 322 -15.77 2.35 20.67
C TRP A 322 -16.68 2.59 19.46
N VAL A 323 -17.75 1.79 19.31
CA VAL A 323 -18.76 1.95 18.25
C VAL A 323 -19.38 3.35 18.25
N THR A 324 -19.72 3.83 19.45
CA THR A 324 -20.37 5.13 19.63
C THR A 324 -19.40 6.28 19.35
N HIS A 325 -18.18 6.23 19.89
CA HIS A 325 -17.17 7.28 19.73
C HIS A 325 -16.67 7.40 18.28
N HIS A 326 -16.52 6.28 17.58
CA HIS A 326 -16.05 6.27 16.19
C HIS A 326 -17.17 6.32 15.15
N HIS A 327 -18.43 6.47 15.59
CA HIS A 327 -19.60 6.51 14.71
C HIS A 327 -19.62 5.35 13.70
N VAL A 328 -19.39 4.13 14.17
CA VAL A 328 -19.26 2.96 13.29
C VAL A 328 -20.57 2.74 12.52
N ARG A 329 -20.45 2.48 11.22
CA ARG A 329 -21.58 2.22 10.31
C ARG A 329 -21.40 0.90 9.56
N THR A 330 -22.50 0.35 9.05
CA THR A 330 -22.44 -0.72 8.07
C THR A 330 -22.01 -0.17 6.70
N GLY A 331 -21.17 -0.93 5.99
CA GLY A 331 -20.58 -0.54 4.72
C GLY A 331 -21.01 -1.36 3.52
N SER A 332 -21.89 -2.33 3.72
CA SER A 332 -22.40 -3.22 2.68
C SER A 332 -23.74 -3.80 3.12
N ARG A 333 -24.61 -4.13 2.16
CA ARG A 333 -25.86 -4.89 2.38
C ARG A 333 -25.69 -6.38 2.09
N LYS A 334 -24.65 -6.74 1.34
CA LYS A 334 -24.36 -8.13 0.92
C LYS A 334 -23.32 -8.80 1.83
N TYR A 335 -22.40 -8.01 2.36
CA TYR A 335 -21.26 -8.46 3.12
C TYR A 335 -21.22 -7.81 4.49
N ARG A 336 -20.54 -8.46 5.43
CA ARG A 336 -20.15 -7.86 6.70
C ARG A 336 -18.99 -6.90 6.45
N LEU A 337 -19.29 -5.60 6.49
CA LEU A 337 -18.31 -4.53 6.38
C LEU A 337 -18.65 -3.40 7.37
N LEU A 338 -17.67 -3.01 8.17
CA LEU A 338 -17.74 -1.87 9.07
C LEU A 338 -16.99 -0.68 8.47
N LEU A 339 -17.58 0.50 8.58
CA LEU A 339 -17.02 1.77 8.15
C LEU A 339 -16.87 2.72 9.32
N LEU A 340 -15.80 3.52 9.28
CA LEU A 340 -15.66 4.70 10.12
C LEU A 340 -15.70 5.93 9.21
N PRO A 341 -16.50 6.96 9.53
CA PRO A 341 -16.34 8.24 8.85
C PRO A 341 -14.91 8.76 9.07
N ARG A 342 -14.36 9.51 8.13
CA ARG A 342 -13.12 10.27 8.38
C ARG A 342 -13.46 11.47 9.25
N GLU A 343 -12.50 11.95 10.03
CA GLU A 343 -12.66 13.08 10.96
C GLU A 343 -13.31 14.32 10.32
N GLN A 344 -12.92 14.65 9.08
CA GLN A 344 -13.50 15.79 8.35
C GLN A 344 -15.01 15.64 8.04
N TYR A 345 -15.57 14.45 8.18
CA TYR A 345 -17.00 14.16 7.98
C TYR A 345 -17.78 14.03 9.29
N PHE A 346 -17.14 14.10 10.47
CA PHE A 346 -17.83 13.97 11.77
C PHE A 346 -18.83 15.10 12.02
N VAL A 347 -18.60 16.28 11.44
CA VAL A 347 -19.42 17.49 11.65
C VAL A 347 -20.51 17.65 10.57
N ILE A 348 -20.60 16.72 9.63
CA ILE A 348 -21.56 16.82 8.53
C ILE A 348 -22.96 16.42 9.02
N ARG A 349 -23.99 17.02 8.41
CA ARG A 349 -25.40 16.66 8.69
C ARG A 349 -25.63 15.18 8.38
N SER A 350 -26.34 14.50 9.28
CA SER A 350 -26.68 13.07 9.20
C SER A 350 -27.23 12.66 7.82
N GLU A 351 -28.10 13.48 7.20
CA GLU A 351 -28.65 13.22 5.86
C GLU A 351 -27.57 13.14 4.76
N LYS A 352 -26.54 14.00 4.82
CA LYS A 352 -25.44 13.99 3.84
C LYS A 352 -24.49 12.84 4.13
N GLU A 353 -24.20 12.53 5.39
CA GLU A 353 -23.43 11.34 5.78
C GLU A 353 -24.10 10.07 5.24
N GLU A 354 -25.41 9.93 5.45
CA GLU A 354 -26.20 8.79 4.99
C GLU A 354 -26.19 8.66 3.46
N LYS A 355 -26.26 9.77 2.74
CA LYS A 355 -26.12 9.78 1.28
C LYS A 355 -24.75 9.26 0.85
N LEU A 356 -23.67 9.78 1.45
CA LEU A 356 -22.30 9.33 1.15
C LEU A 356 -22.10 7.85 1.50
N ARG A 357 -22.71 7.36 2.59
CA ARG A 357 -22.68 5.95 2.98
C ARG A 357 -23.39 5.08 1.95
N ASN A 358 -24.58 5.47 1.48
CA ASN A 358 -25.31 4.73 0.45
C ASN A 358 -24.56 4.71 -0.90
N GLU A 359 -23.86 5.79 -1.25
CA GLU A 359 -22.96 5.82 -2.42
C GLU A 359 -21.81 4.81 -2.27
N PHE A 360 -21.22 4.72 -1.07
CA PHE A 360 -20.17 3.75 -0.76
C PHE A 360 -20.67 2.30 -0.83
N ILE A 361 -21.80 2.01 -0.19
CA ILE A 361 -22.43 0.68 -0.17
C ILE A 361 -22.66 0.16 -1.59
N ALA A 362 -23.26 0.98 -2.46
CA ALA A 362 -23.55 0.55 -3.82
C ALA A 362 -22.28 0.23 -4.62
N GLU A 363 -21.19 0.97 -4.37
CA GLU A 363 -19.90 0.66 -5.00
C GLU A 363 -19.31 -0.66 -4.51
N VAL A 364 -19.36 -0.93 -3.20
CA VAL A 364 -18.87 -2.18 -2.59
C VAL A 364 -19.69 -3.38 -3.06
N ASP A 365 -21.02 -3.24 -3.05
CA ASP A 365 -21.96 -4.31 -3.38
C ASP A 365 -22.01 -4.60 -4.89
N GLY A 366 -21.32 -3.78 -5.71
CA GLY A 366 -21.37 -3.88 -7.15
C GLY A 366 -22.73 -3.53 -7.73
N ASP A 367 -23.56 -2.83 -6.95
CA ASP A 367 -24.83 -2.29 -7.42
C ASP A 367 -24.48 -1.17 -8.39
N VAL A 368 -24.54 -1.50 -9.67
CA VAL A 368 -24.46 -0.51 -10.74
C VAL A 368 -25.60 0.45 -10.46
N PHE A 369 -25.27 1.62 -9.90
CA PHE A 369 -26.20 2.72 -9.81
C PHE A 369 -26.69 2.96 -11.24
N LEU A 370 -27.88 2.46 -11.57
CA LEU A 370 -28.68 2.85 -12.72
C LEU A 370 -29.19 4.29 -12.51
N SER A 371 -28.36 5.13 -11.88
CA SER A 371 -28.45 6.58 -11.95
C SER A 371 -28.39 6.88 -13.43
N LYS A 372 -29.59 7.05 -13.98
CA LYS A 372 -29.90 7.44 -15.34
C LYS A 372 -28.74 8.31 -15.82
N PRO A 373 -27.95 7.88 -16.82
CA PRO A 373 -26.88 8.71 -17.33
C PRO A 373 -27.57 10.00 -17.74
N SER A 374 -27.38 11.06 -16.95
CA SER A 374 -27.92 12.37 -17.25
C SER A 374 -27.27 12.75 -18.57
N SER A 375 -28.03 12.52 -19.63
CA SER A 375 -27.61 12.66 -21.01
C SER A 375 -27.01 14.04 -21.18
N ALA A 376 -25.84 14.08 -21.83
CA ALA A 376 -25.08 15.27 -22.16
C ALA A 376 -24.25 15.87 -21.02
N SER A 377 -23.06 15.32 -20.80
CA SER A 377 -21.84 16.10 -21.06
C SER A 377 -20.57 15.26 -20.89
N ASN A 378 -19.79 15.24 -21.96
CA ASN A 378 -18.33 15.13 -22.07
C ASN A 378 -17.57 14.14 -21.19
N GLN A 379 -16.75 13.32 -21.87
CA GLN A 379 -15.77 12.32 -21.42
C GLN A 379 -14.69 12.85 -20.43
N GLY A 380 -15.10 13.48 -19.34
CA GLY A 380 -14.23 14.01 -18.30
C GLY A 380 -14.05 13.00 -17.18
N LYS A 381 -12.79 12.68 -16.85
CA LYS A 381 -12.29 11.99 -15.66
C LYS A 381 -13.37 11.71 -14.61
N GLN A 382 -13.68 10.43 -14.38
CA GLN A 382 -14.48 10.03 -13.22
C GLN A 382 -13.77 10.56 -11.97
N THR A 383 -14.30 11.64 -11.41
CA THR A 383 -13.85 12.12 -10.11
C THR A 383 -14.12 10.99 -9.11
N PRO A 384 -13.17 10.68 -8.21
CA PRO A 384 -13.39 9.68 -7.18
C PRO A 384 -14.72 9.98 -6.49
N ARG A 385 -15.58 8.96 -6.35
CA ARG A 385 -16.88 9.15 -5.69
C ARG A 385 -16.64 9.64 -4.27
N GLU A 386 -17.28 10.76 -3.92
CA GLU A 386 -17.10 11.43 -2.62
C GLU A 386 -17.31 10.44 -1.45
N GLY A 387 -18.23 9.48 -1.60
CA GLY A 387 -18.46 8.39 -0.65
C GLY A 387 -17.20 7.60 -0.29
N THR A 388 -16.37 7.17 -1.26
CA THR A 388 -15.13 6.40 -0.98
C THR A 388 -14.08 7.18 -0.22
N THR A 389 -14.10 8.51 -0.36
CA THR A 389 -13.21 9.40 0.39
C THR A 389 -13.76 9.74 1.76
N ALA A 390 -15.07 9.58 1.99
CA ALA A 390 -15.74 9.93 3.23
C ALA A 390 -15.50 8.93 4.36
N PHE A 391 -15.29 7.66 4.01
CA PHE A 391 -15.17 6.57 4.97
C PHE A 391 -13.82 5.86 4.88
N VAL A 392 -13.44 5.20 5.97
CA VAL A 392 -12.38 4.20 6.01
C VAL A 392 -12.99 2.85 6.40
N ARG A 393 -12.51 1.79 5.77
CA ARG A 393 -12.92 0.40 6.04
C ARG A 393 -12.18 -0.12 7.26
N VAL A 394 -12.89 -0.80 8.16
CA VAL A 394 -12.27 -1.58 9.22
C VAL A 394 -11.99 -2.98 8.67
N PRO A 395 -10.73 -3.41 8.53
CA PRO A 395 -10.42 -4.75 8.04
C PRO A 395 -10.71 -5.81 9.11
N VAL A 396 -11.10 -7.01 8.67
CA VAL A 396 -11.07 -8.20 9.54
C VAL A 396 -9.60 -8.57 9.80
N SER A 397 -9.27 -9.14 10.97
CA SER A 397 -7.89 -9.41 11.37
C SER A 397 -7.01 -10.08 10.29
N PRO A 398 -7.45 -11.12 9.54
CA PRO A 398 -6.64 -11.72 8.48
C PRO A 398 -6.35 -10.77 7.29
N GLN A 399 -7.23 -9.80 7.02
CA GLN A 399 -7.05 -8.80 5.97
C GLN A 399 -5.97 -7.75 6.31
N ILE A 400 -5.55 -7.65 7.58
CA ILE A 400 -4.50 -6.71 8.00
C ILE A 400 -3.18 -7.07 7.29
N TYR A 401 -2.82 -8.36 7.21
CA TYR A 401 -1.64 -8.81 6.47
C TYR A 401 -1.69 -8.37 5.01
N ASP A 402 -2.84 -8.55 4.35
CA ASP A 402 -3.02 -8.22 2.93
C ASP A 402 -2.88 -6.70 2.66
N ALA A 403 -3.46 -5.88 3.54
CA ALA A 403 -3.30 -4.44 3.49
C ALA A 403 -1.84 -4.01 3.68
N LEU A 404 -1.11 -4.69 4.56
CA LEU A 404 0.32 -4.43 4.81
C LEU A 404 1.19 -4.87 3.64
N VAL A 405 0.95 -6.04 3.03
CA VAL A 405 1.64 -6.47 1.80
C VAL A 405 1.46 -5.43 0.70
N PHE A 406 0.22 -4.96 0.48
CA PHE A 406 -0.08 -3.93 -0.50
C PHE A 406 0.76 -2.64 -0.29
N ALA A 407 0.77 -2.13 0.94
CA ALA A 407 1.41 -0.86 1.27
C ALA A 407 2.94 -0.97 1.42
N HIS A 408 3.44 -2.15 1.80
CA HIS A 408 4.86 -2.39 2.03
C HIS A 408 5.60 -2.94 0.80
N LYS A 409 4.92 -3.27 -0.30
CA LYS A 409 5.52 -3.90 -1.49
C LYS A 409 6.74 -3.21 -2.10
N SER A 410 6.98 -1.93 -1.79
CA SER A 410 8.15 -1.17 -2.23
C SER A 410 9.28 -1.09 -1.19
N HIS A 411 9.16 -1.81 -0.07
CA HIS A 411 10.07 -1.79 1.08
C HIS A 411 10.31 -0.37 1.60
N SER A 412 9.24 0.42 1.61
CA SER A 412 9.26 1.80 2.11
C SER A 412 9.30 1.83 3.63
N THR A 413 9.46 3.02 4.22
CA THR A 413 9.46 3.18 5.68
C THR A 413 8.09 2.91 6.28
N SER A 414 8.03 2.64 7.59
CA SER A 414 6.78 2.43 8.33
C SER A 414 5.81 3.60 8.19
N LEU A 415 6.31 4.84 8.15
CA LEU A 415 5.49 6.05 7.93
C LEU A 415 4.89 6.11 6.53
N THR A 416 5.67 5.73 5.52
CA THR A 416 5.17 5.66 4.14
C THR A 416 4.12 4.57 4.02
N THR A 417 4.34 3.42 4.65
CA THR A 417 3.39 2.30 4.71
C THR A 417 2.08 2.72 5.38
N LEU A 418 2.13 3.38 6.54
CA LEU A 418 0.93 3.89 7.24
C LEU A 418 0.15 4.88 6.36
N THR A 419 0.87 5.79 5.69
CA THR A 419 0.26 6.77 4.79
C THR A 419 -0.45 6.09 3.63
N GLN A 420 0.17 5.07 3.02
CA GLN A 420 -0.44 4.31 1.93
C GLN A 420 -1.69 3.54 2.36
N ILE A 421 -1.71 2.95 3.56
CA ILE A 421 -2.89 2.28 4.14
C ILE A 421 -4.04 3.28 4.31
N SER A 422 -3.77 4.45 4.88
CA SER A 422 -4.78 5.51 5.05
C SER A 422 -5.31 6.05 3.71
N GLN A 423 -4.44 6.18 2.72
CA GLN A 423 -4.81 6.57 1.34
C GLN A 423 -5.66 5.49 0.65
N ALA A 424 -5.42 4.21 0.93
CA ALA A 424 -6.24 3.11 0.45
C ALA A 424 -7.62 3.03 1.13
N GLY A 425 -7.88 3.90 2.12
CA GLY A 425 -9.16 3.92 2.84
C GLY A 425 -9.31 2.76 3.81
N ILE A 426 -8.20 2.28 4.40
CA ILE A 426 -8.20 1.22 5.41
C ILE A 426 -7.83 1.84 6.77
N GLY A 427 -8.66 1.61 7.77
CA GLY A 427 -8.50 2.10 9.14
C GLY A 427 -8.02 1.02 10.11
N CYS A 428 -7.91 1.39 11.39
CA CYS A 428 -7.59 0.50 12.53
C CYS A 428 -6.22 -0.22 12.48
N ILE A 429 -5.43 -0.08 11.41
CA ILE A 429 -4.06 -0.56 11.37
C ILE A 429 -3.15 0.46 12.05
N THR A 430 -2.59 0.07 13.19
CA THR A 430 -1.77 0.96 14.03
C THR A 430 -0.28 0.91 13.65
N TRP A 431 0.48 1.90 14.11
CA TRP A 431 1.93 1.93 13.90
C TRP A 431 2.65 0.67 14.43
N PRO A 432 2.37 0.16 15.65
CA PRO A 432 2.97 -1.09 16.12
C PRO A 432 2.75 -2.30 15.20
N MET A 433 1.56 -2.43 14.61
CA MET A 433 1.26 -3.52 13.66
C MET A 433 2.11 -3.42 12.38
N ILE A 434 2.39 -2.20 11.93
CA ILE A 434 3.25 -1.93 10.77
C ILE A 434 4.72 -2.22 11.10
N GLU A 435 5.20 -1.78 12.26
CA GLU A 435 6.57 -2.06 12.74
C GLU A 435 6.82 -3.56 12.88
N LEU A 436 5.83 -4.30 13.39
CA LEU A 436 5.88 -5.75 13.47
C LEU A 436 6.10 -6.37 12.10
N PHE A 437 5.34 -5.94 11.09
CA PHE A 437 5.48 -6.39 9.71
C PHE A 437 6.87 -6.06 9.13
N HIS A 438 7.39 -4.85 9.39
CA HIS A 438 8.72 -4.43 8.92
C HIS A 438 9.84 -5.28 9.51
N ARG A 439 9.76 -5.63 10.81
CA ARG A 439 10.76 -6.48 11.48
C ARG A 439 10.76 -7.91 10.95
N LEU A 440 9.60 -8.40 10.51
CA LEU A 440 9.47 -9.73 9.90
C LEU A 440 9.81 -9.72 8.41
N CYS A 441 9.91 -8.55 7.76
CA CYS A 441 10.22 -8.45 6.35
C CYS A 441 11.70 -8.82 6.09
N PRO A 442 11.98 -9.86 5.29
CA PRO A 442 13.35 -10.34 5.08
C PRO A 442 14.25 -9.29 4.41
N VAL A 443 13.70 -8.48 3.51
CA VAL A 443 14.44 -7.41 2.81
C VAL A 443 14.79 -6.28 3.77
N CYS A 444 13.82 -5.78 4.54
CA CYS A 444 14.05 -4.71 5.51
C CYS A 444 15.02 -5.12 6.60
N THR A 445 14.89 -6.34 7.13
CA THR A 445 15.79 -6.87 8.16
C THR A 445 17.20 -7.09 7.64
N SER A 446 17.37 -7.48 6.38
CA SER A 446 18.71 -7.57 5.77
C SER A 446 19.35 -6.19 5.59
N ARG A 447 18.56 -5.18 5.18
CA ARG A 447 19.03 -3.80 5.03
C ARG A 447 19.41 -3.15 6.35
N SER A 448 18.66 -3.40 7.43
CA SER A 448 18.98 -2.84 8.75
C SER A 448 20.26 -3.42 9.33
N LYS A 449 20.49 -4.73 9.18
CA LYS A 449 21.75 -5.40 9.57
C LYS A 449 22.95 -4.85 8.80
N ALA A 450 22.78 -4.56 7.51
CA ALA A 450 23.85 -3.99 6.69
C ALA A 450 24.20 -2.53 7.07
N ALA A 451 23.29 -1.79 7.70
CA ALA A 451 23.53 -0.41 8.12
C ALA A 451 24.23 -0.28 9.49
N THR A 452 24.26 -1.35 10.27
CA THR A 452 24.92 -1.40 11.59
C THR A 452 26.39 -1.83 11.52
N HIS A 453 26.84 -2.28 10.35
CA HIS A 453 28.24 -2.58 10.03
C HIS A 453 28.83 -1.46 9.20
#